data_AF-A0A7W9BJP7-F1
#
_entry.id   AF-A0A7W9BJP7-F1
#
_cell.length_a   1.000
_cell.length_b   1.000
_cell.length_c   1.000
_cell.angle_alpha   90.00
_cell.angle_beta   90.00
_cell.angle_gamma   90.00
#
_symmetry.space_group_name_H-M   'P 1'
#
loop_
_entity.id
_entity.type
_entity.pdbx_description
1 polymer ?
#
loop_
_entity_poly.entity_id
_entity_poly.type
_entity_poly.pdbx_seq_one_letter_code
_entity_poly.pdbx_strand_id
1 'polypeptide(L)'
;MFSKSKINEPAPKAGDKKPATDTAAATPPATSGTDFKSTAPKTKPPASTLSADLMITGNIKTTGDIIVEGQVDGDIRAHLLTVGEGATVKGEVVADDVVVNGRVVGRVRGLKVRLTATARVEGDIIHKTIAIESGAHFEGSVQRQDDPLSTAGAAPKAKMPEPK
;
A
#
# COMPACT_ATOMS: atom_id res chain seq x y z
N MET A 1 -10.65 0.96 -53.87
CA MET A 1 -12.00 1.20 -54.44
C MET A 1 -12.44 -0.13 -55.04
N PHE A 2 -13.52 -0.82 -54.69
CA PHE A 2 -14.85 -0.39 -54.24
C PHE A 2 -15.47 -1.43 -53.30
N SER A 3 -16.05 -0.92 -52.22
CA SER A 3 -17.03 -1.56 -51.35
C SER A 3 -18.18 -2.21 -52.12
N LYS A 4 -18.71 -3.32 -51.61
CA LYS A 4 -20.15 -3.52 -51.30
C LYS A 4 -20.47 -4.99 -51.01
N SER A 5 -20.91 -5.26 -49.79
CA SER A 5 -22.11 -6.07 -49.53
C SER A 5 -22.72 -5.60 -48.22
N LYS A 6 -23.83 -4.86 -48.36
CA LYS A 6 -24.80 -4.52 -47.31
C LYS A 6 -26.00 -5.44 -47.50
N ILE A 7 -26.47 -6.09 -46.44
CA ILE A 7 -27.89 -6.38 -46.15
C ILE A 7 -27.93 -6.78 -44.67
N ASN A 8 -28.26 -5.88 -43.73
CA ASN A 8 -29.54 -5.31 -43.31
C ASN A 8 -30.50 -6.28 -42.56
N GLU A 9 -30.76 -5.86 -41.31
CA GLU A 9 -31.72 -6.17 -40.22
C GLU A 9 -33.17 -6.53 -40.66
N PRO A 10 -34.15 -6.97 -39.79
CA PRO A 10 -34.35 -6.64 -38.35
C PRO A 10 -35.01 -7.71 -37.41
N ALA A 11 -35.31 -7.28 -36.16
CA ALA A 11 -35.92 -7.91 -34.95
C ALA A 11 -37.37 -8.51 -35.12
N PRO A 12 -38.23 -8.84 -34.10
CA PRO A 12 -38.16 -8.76 -32.61
C PRO A 12 -38.89 -9.86 -31.73
N LYS A 13 -38.67 -9.78 -30.40
CA LYS A 13 -39.53 -9.95 -29.18
C LYS A 13 -40.42 -11.20 -28.85
N ALA A 14 -40.38 -11.49 -27.52
CA ALA A 14 -41.41 -12.05 -26.61
C ALA A 14 -41.69 -13.56 -26.69
N GLY A 15 -41.99 -14.32 -25.63
CA GLY A 15 -42.25 -14.09 -24.20
C GLY A 15 -42.91 -15.36 -23.61
N ASP A 16 -42.61 -15.67 -22.35
CA ASP A 16 -43.34 -16.47 -21.33
C ASP A 16 -44.36 -17.58 -21.72
N LYS A 17 -44.21 -18.78 -21.12
CA LYS A 17 -45.27 -19.51 -20.37
C LYS A 17 -44.85 -20.92 -19.86
N LYS A 18 -45.18 -21.19 -18.59
CA LYS A 18 -45.22 -22.51 -17.88
C LYS A 18 -46.70 -22.95 -17.72
N PRO A 19 -47.09 -24.25 -17.72
CA PRO A 19 -47.40 -25.06 -16.49
C PRO A 19 -47.07 -26.58 -16.62
N ALA A 20 -46.51 -27.28 -15.58
CA ALA A 20 -47.11 -28.34 -14.70
C ALA A 20 -47.95 -29.45 -15.42
N THR A 21 -47.90 -30.78 -15.22
CA THR A 21 -47.34 -31.83 -14.30
C THR A 21 -47.56 -33.21 -14.99
N ASP A 22 -46.76 -34.28 -14.84
CA ASP A 22 -47.06 -35.46 -13.99
C ASP A 22 -45.97 -36.57 -14.06
N THR A 23 -45.52 -37.01 -12.88
CA THR A 23 -45.38 -38.41 -12.35
C THR A 23 -44.32 -39.45 -12.83
N ALA A 24 -43.53 -39.89 -11.83
CA ALA A 24 -42.95 -41.23 -11.52
C ALA A 24 -41.49 -41.64 -11.91
N ALA A 25 -40.64 -41.53 -10.88
CA ALA A 25 -39.74 -42.56 -10.30
C ALA A 25 -38.48 -43.05 -11.06
N ALA A 26 -37.30 -42.64 -10.56
CA ALA A 26 -36.25 -43.56 -10.07
C ALA A 26 -35.10 -42.78 -9.40
N THR A 27 -34.83 -43.09 -8.13
CA THR A 27 -33.71 -42.58 -7.31
C THR A 27 -32.42 -43.35 -7.64
N PRO A 28 -31.25 -42.67 -7.71
CA PRO A 28 -30.06 -43.18 -7.01
C PRO A 28 -29.38 -42.12 -6.10
N PRO A 29 -28.50 -42.56 -5.17
CA PRO A 29 -28.17 -41.83 -3.95
C PRO A 29 -26.93 -40.92 -4.05
N ALA A 30 -26.91 -39.94 -3.13
CA ALA A 30 -25.77 -39.27 -2.51
C ALA A 30 -24.69 -38.64 -3.41
N THR A 31 -24.65 -37.30 -3.40
CA THR A 31 -23.42 -36.62 -2.97
C THR A 31 -23.80 -35.29 -2.34
N SER A 32 -23.41 -35.16 -1.09
CA SER A 32 -23.52 -33.96 -0.27
C SER A 32 -23.03 -32.76 -1.06
N GLY A 33 -23.95 -31.91 -1.50
CA GLY A 33 -23.63 -30.55 -1.88
C GLY A 33 -23.14 -29.87 -0.61
N THR A 34 -21.83 -29.87 -0.42
CA THR A 34 -21.18 -29.05 0.58
C THR A 34 -21.60 -27.61 0.30
N ASP A 35 -22.49 -27.10 1.15
CA ASP A 35 -22.69 -25.67 1.34
C ASP A 35 -21.31 -25.08 1.67
N PHE A 36 -20.61 -24.62 0.62
CA PHE A 36 -19.48 -23.72 0.79
C PHE A 36 -20.08 -22.42 1.30
N LYS A 37 -20.30 -22.37 2.61
CA LYS A 37 -20.47 -21.13 3.36
C LYS A 37 -19.18 -20.36 3.15
N SER A 38 -19.18 -19.51 2.12
CA SER A 38 -18.12 -18.56 1.82
C SER A 38 -17.79 -17.85 3.12
N THR A 39 -16.66 -18.23 3.73
CA THR A 39 -16.11 -17.52 4.87
C THR A 39 -15.70 -16.17 4.33
N ALA A 40 -16.59 -15.19 4.48
CA ALA A 40 -16.33 -13.81 4.16
C ALA A 40 -14.94 -13.46 4.71
N PRO A 41 -13.99 -13.03 3.84
CA PRO A 41 -12.66 -12.69 4.31
C PRO A 41 -12.79 -11.58 5.36
N LYS A 42 -12.18 -11.78 6.53
CA LYS A 42 -12.13 -10.76 7.60
C LYS A 42 -11.57 -9.48 6.98
N THR A 43 -12.44 -8.50 6.78
CA THR A 43 -12.12 -7.20 6.22
C THR A 43 -11.05 -6.54 7.10
N LYS A 44 -9.81 -6.48 6.61
CA LYS A 44 -8.81 -5.57 7.19
C LYS A 44 -9.43 -4.17 7.21
N PRO A 45 -9.24 -3.37 8.28
CA PRO A 45 -9.69 -2.00 8.28
C PRO A 45 -9.14 -1.27 7.04
N PRO A 46 -9.94 -0.42 6.39
CA PRO A 46 -9.51 0.30 5.20
C PRO A 46 -8.29 1.18 5.51
N ALA A 47 -7.43 1.36 4.52
CA ALA A 47 -6.29 2.25 4.63
C ALA A 47 -6.77 3.69 4.94
N SER A 48 -6.05 4.38 5.81
CA SER A 48 -6.32 5.79 6.10
C SER A 48 -5.74 6.64 4.99
N THR A 49 -6.54 7.48 4.35
CA THR A 49 -6.06 8.36 3.26
C THR A 49 -6.14 9.82 3.69
N LEU A 50 -5.03 10.54 3.51
CA LEU A 50 -4.95 11.98 3.66
C LEU A 50 -4.95 12.62 2.27
N SER A 51 -6.06 13.24 1.94
CA SER A 51 -6.29 13.90 0.65
C SER A 51 -5.33 15.07 0.39
N ALA A 52 -5.14 15.40 -0.89
CA ALA A 52 -4.20 16.44 -1.33
C ALA A 52 -4.52 17.88 -0.85
N ASP A 53 -5.76 18.14 -0.44
CA ASP A 53 -6.23 19.43 0.08
C ASP A 53 -5.89 19.64 1.57
N LEU A 54 -5.48 18.58 2.27
CA LEU A 54 -5.18 18.63 3.70
C LEU A 54 -3.72 18.99 3.95
N MET A 55 -3.53 19.95 4.87
CA MET A 55 -2.24 20.26 5.47
C MET A 55 -2.30 19.91 6.96
N ILE A 56 -1.41 19.03 7.41
CA ILE A 56 -1.33 18.60 8.81
C ILE A 56 -0.03 19.12 9.40
N THR A 57 -0.14 19.77 10.56
CA THR A 57 1.00 20.20 11.36
C THR A 57 0.94 19.51 12.73
N GLY A 58 1.94 18.68 13.06
CA GLY A 58 2.03 17.99 14.34
C GLY A 58 2.30 16.49 14.23
N ASN A 59 1.93 15.73 15.26
CA ASN A 59 2.23 14.31 15.36
C ASN A 59 1.06 13.40 14.90
N ILE A 60 1.33 12.50 13.96
CA ILE A 60 0.39 11.50 13.45
C ILE A 60 0.80 10.12 13.96
N LYS A 61 -0.14 9.37 14.52
CA LYS A 61 0.06 7.98 14.92
C LYS A 61 -1.07 7.12 14.36
N THR A 62 -0.71 6.11 13.58
CA THR A 62 -1.64 5.12 13.06
C THR A 62 -1.10 3.72 13.32
N THR A 63 -2.00 2.77 13.55
CA THR A 63 -1.67 1.36 13.74
C THR A 63 -1.74 0.55 12.45
N GLY A 64 -2.25 1.15 11.37
CA GLY A 64 -2.47 0.50 10.09
C GLY A 64 -1.76 1.20 8.94
N ASP A 65 -2.34 1.01 7.76
CA ASP A 65 -1.83 1.53 6.50
C ASP A 65 -2.31 2.99 6.34
N ILE A 66 -1.40 3.87 5.93
CA ILE A 66 -1.70 5.27 5.66
C ILE A 66 -1.15 5.69 4.30
N ILE A 67 -1.99 6.40 3.56
CA ILE A 67 -1.68 6.99 2.26
C ILE A 67 -1.73 8.51 2.44
N VAL A 68 -0.64 9.20 2.10
CA VAL A 68 -0.52 10.64 2.22
C VAL A 68 -0.44 11.23 0.83
N GLU A 69 -1.43 12.01 0.42
CA GLU A 69 -1.45 12.73 -0.87
C GLU A 69 -1.24 14.25 -0.69
N GLY A 70 -1.45 14.77 0.53
CA GLY A 70 -1.33 16.18 0.88
C GLY A 70 0.01 16.59 1.49
N GLN A 71 -0.03 17.62 2.35
CA GLN A 71 1.14 18.15 3.03
C GLN A 71 1.16 17.77 4.51
N VAL A 72 2.30 17.28 4.99
CA VAL A 72 2.50 16.95 6.39
C VAL A 72 3.77 17.60 6.90
N ASP A 73 3.66 18.36 7.99
CA ASP A 73 4.76 18.96 8.72
C ASP A 73 4.76 18.42 10.16
N GLY A 74 5.67 17.49 10.47
CA GLY A 74 5.81 16.91 11.80
C GLY A 74 6.19 15.43 11.80
N ASP A 75 5.85 14.75 12.89
CA ASP A 75 6.24 13.36 13.15
C ASP A 75 5.15 12.39 12.70
N ILE A 76 5.48 11.44 11.83
CA ILE A 76 4.56 10.38 11.37
C ILE A 76 5.00 9.03 11.93
N ARG A 77 4.10 8.33 12.62
CA ARG A 77 4.29 6.94 13.04
C ARG A 77 3.21 6.06 12.44
N ALA A 78 3.61 5.09 11.63
CA ALA A 78 2.71 4.15 10.96
C ALA A 78 3.32 2.75 10.86
N HIS A 79 2.52 1.75 10.51
CA HIS A 79 3.07 0.44 10.14
C HIS A 79 3.48 0.44 8.66
N LEU A 80 2.57 0.85 7.78
CA LEU A 80 2.81 1.03 6.35
C LEU A 80 2.46 2.45 5.94
N LEU A 81 3.43 3.17 5.40
CA LEU A 81 3.27 4.53 4.90
C LEU A 81 3.48 4.56 3.39
N THR A 82 2.51 5.08 2.66
CA THR A 82 2.63 5.40 1.24
C THR A 82 2.53 6.91 1.06
N VAL A 83 3.59 7.51 0.51
CA VAL A 83 3.61 8.92 0.11
C VAL A 83 3.21 8.99 -1.36
N GLY A 84 2.11 9.65 -1.66
CA GLY A 84 1.60 9.89 -3.02
C GLY A 84 2.51 10.84 -3.80
N GLU A 85 2.35 10.88 -5.12
CA GLU A 85 3.21 11.65 -6.03
C GLU A 85 3.19 13.16 -5.77
N GLY A 86 2.00 13.73 -5.49
CA GLY A 86 1.83 15.15 -5.15
C GLY A 86 2.11 15.49 -3.69
N ALA A 87 2.38 14.49 -2.86
CA ALA A 87 2.52 14.69 -1.42
C ALA A 87 3.88 15.30 -1.04
N THR A 88 3.87 16.12 -0.01
CA THR A 88 5.09 16.69 0.58
C THR A 88 5.11 16.42 2.07
N VAL A 89 6.10 15.64 2.51
CA VAL A 89 6.31 15.34 3.94
C VAL A 89 7.56 16.06 4.42
N LYS A 90 7.42 16.85 5.47
CA LYS A 90 8.51 17.53 6.17
C LYS A 90 8.55 17.04 7.62
N GLY A 91 9.68 16.53 8.07
CA GLY A 91 9.85 16.10 9.46
C GLY A 91 10.42 14.69 9.60
N GLU A 92 9.97 13.98 10.63
CA GLU A 92 10.44 12.62 10.95
C GLU A 92 9.38 11.58 10.63
N VAL A 93 9.76 10.59 9.81
CA VAL A 93 8.90 9.49 9.39
C VAL A 93 9.41 8.21 10.02
N VAL A 94 8.55 7.52 10.75
CA VAL A 94 8.85 6.23 11.39
C VAL A 94 7.81 5.21 10.97
N ALA A 95 8.17 4.25 10.12
CA ALA A 95 7.29 3.15 9.76
C ALA A 95 8.03 1.87 9.37
N ASP A 96 7.36 0.73 9.41
CA ASP A 96 8.01 -0.55 9.07
C ASP A 96 8.22 -0.69 7.56
N ASP A 97 7.21 -0.33 6.77
CA ASP A 97 7.27 -0.26 5.31
C ASP A 97 6.96 1.17 4.83
N VAL A 98 7.90 1.77 4.11
CA VAL A 98 7.79 3.12 3.57
C VAL A 98 7.88 3.06 2.06
N VAL A 99 6.81 3.46 1.37
CA VAL A 99 6.78 3.65 -0.08
C VAL A 99 6.73 5.14 -0.39
N VAL A 100 7.74 5.65 -1.07
CA VAL A 100 7.83 7.07 -1.43
C VAL A 100 7.62 7.23 -2.92
N ASN A 101 6.58 7.99 -3.31
CA ASN A 101 6.35 8.44 -4.69
C ASN A 101 6.54 9.94 -4.88
N GLY A 102 6.32 10.74 -3.83
CA GLY A 102 6.40 12.20 -3.85
C GLY A 102 7.69 12.75 -3.24
N ARG A 103 7.55 13.89 -2.54
CA ARG A 103 8.69 14.59 -1.92
C ARG A 103 8.73 14.40 -0.40
N VAL A 104 9.91 14.05 0.11
CA VAL A 104 10.17 13.91 1.56
C VAL A 104 11.40 14.72 1.93
N VAL A 105 11.28 15.58 2.94
CA VAL A 105 12.37 16.40 3.48
C VAL A 105 12.51 16.12 4.97
N GLY A 106 13.63 15.53 5.40
CA GLY A 106 13.89 15.25 6.81
C GLY A 106 14.44 13.86 7.07
N ARG A 107 14.02 13.23 8.16
CA ARG A 107 14.54 11.92 8.59
C ARG A 107 13.54 10.81 8.34
N VAL A 108 13.96 9.77 7.63
CA VAL A 108 13.13 8.59 7.33
C VAL A 108 13.70 7.38 8.05
N ARG A 109 12.91 6.75 8.90
CA ARG A 109 13.23 5.55 9.66
C ARG A 109 12.28 4.43 9.24
N GLY A 110 12.83 3.33 8.74
CA GLY A 110 11.99 2.16 8.51
C GLY A 110 12.72 0.88 8.21
N LEU A 111 12.05 -0.25 8.41
CA LEU A 111 12.65 -1.56 8.17
C LEU A 111 12.83 -1.79 6.66
N LYS A 112 11.80 -1.49 5.89
CA LYS A 112 11.78 -1.55 4.43
C LYS A 112 11.46 -0.18 3.88
N VAL A 113 12.36 0.36 3.06
CA VAL A 113 12.14 1.64 2.37
C VAL A 113 12.19 1.40 0.88
N ARG A 114 11.15 1.83 0.16
CA ARG A 114 11.03 1.74 -1.30
C ARG A 114 10.86 3.14 -1.86
N LEU A 115 11.82 3.56 -2.67
CA LEU A 115 11.75 4.78 -3.45
C LEU A 115 11.35 4.41 -4.87
N THR A 116 10.25 4.98 -5.37
CA THR A 116 9.82 4.77 -6.76
C THR A 116 10.49 5.76 -7.70
N ALA A 117 10.32 5.56 -9.01
CA ALA A 117 10.97 6.36 -10.05
C ALA A 117 10.71 7.88 -9.96
N THR A 118 9.65 8.34 -9.29
CA THR A 118 9.33 9.77 -9.13
C THR A 118 9.72 10.33 -7.77
N ALA A 119 10.23 9.49 -6.86
CA ALA A 119 10.53 9.87 -5.49
C ALA A 119 11.63 10.95 -5.43
N ARG A 120 11.43 11.95 -4.56
CA ARG A 120 12.44 12.96 -4.22
C ARG A 120 12.63 13.00 -2.72
N VAL A 121 13.77 12.52 -2.24
CA VAL A 121 14.04 12.46 -0.81
C VAL A 121 15.30 13.27 -0.49
N GLU A 122 15.15 14.24 0.40
CA GLU A 122 16.21 15.13 0.88
C GLU A 122 16.38 14.95 2.39
N GLY A 123 17.48 14.32 2.82
CA GLY A 123 17.81 14.14 4.24
C GLY A 123 18.38 12.77 4.60
N ASP A 124 18.17 12.35 5.85
CA ASP A 124 18.79 11.13 6.37
C ASP A 124 17.82 9.95 6.35
N ILE A 125 18.22 8.83 5.75
CA ILE A 125 17.46 7.58 5.74
C ILE A 125 18.16 6.55 6.62
N ILE A 126 17.47 6.07 7.65
CA ILE A 126 17.90 4.97 8.49
C ILE A 126 17.03 3.75 8.14
N HIS A 127 17.65 2.71 7.56
CA HIS A 127 16.91 1.55 7.10
C HIS A 127 17.58 0.21 7.40
N LYS A 128 16.80 -0.87 7.37
CA LYS A 128 17.34 -2.24 7.34
C LYS A 128 17.53 -2.74 5.91
N THR A 129 16.52 -2.53 5.07
CA THR A 129 16.52 -2.87 3.65
C THR A 129 15.95 -1.70 2.85
N ILE A 130 16.65 -1.30 1.79
CA ILE A 130 16.22 -0.24 0.88
C ILE A 130 16.14 -0.78 -0.55
N ALA A 131 15.12 -0.34 -1.28
CA ALA A 131 14.97 -0.56 -2.71
C ALA A 131 14.80 0.81 -3.38
N ILE A 132 15.64 1.10 -4.37
CA ILE A 132 15.62 2.35 -5.13
C ILE A 132 15.33 1.99 -6.57
N GLU A 133 14.22 2.50 -7.10
CA GLU A 133 13.85 2.33 -8.50
C GLU A 133 14.63 3.31 -9.39
N SER A 134 14.83 2.92 -10.66
CA SER A 134 15.47 3.79 -11.65
C SER A 134 14.66 5.07 -11.86
N GLY A 135 15.28 6.22 -11.65
CA GLY A 135 14.63 7.54 -11.74
C GLY A 135 14.42 8.22 -10.39
N ALA A 136 14.49 7.47 -9.28
CA ALA A 136 14.39 8.06 -7.95
C ALA A 136 15.56 9.03 -7.68
N HIS A 137 15.24 10.20 -7.14
CA HIS A 137 16.21 11.19 -6.71
C HIS A 137 16.33 11.17 -5.18
N PHE A 138 17.54 10.93 -4.70
CA PHE A 138 17.87 10.95 -3.28
C PHE A 138 19.10 11.80 -3.05
N GLU A 139 19.00 12.74 -2.11
CA GLU A 139 20.11 13.58 -1.66
C GLU A 139 20.19 13.55 -0.13
N GLY A 140 21.34 13.12 0.40
CA GLY A 140 21.59 13.08 1.84
C GLY A 140 22.37 11.84 2.28
N SER A 141 22.18 11.42 3.53
CA SER A 141 22.91 10.30 4.13
C SER A 141 22.04 9.06 4.25
N VAL A 142 22.59 7.90 3.93
CA VAL A 142 21.91 6.61 4.13
C VAL A 142 22.68 5.80 5.17
N GLN A 143 22.00 5.41 6.24
CA GLN A 143 22.55 4.59 7.30
C GLN A 143 21.79 3.27 7.41
N ARG A 144 22.53 2.16 7.36
CA ARG A 144 21.95 0.85 7.63
C ARG A 144 21.95 0.58 9.12
N GLN A 145 20.78 0.27 9.69
CA GLN A 145 20.63 -0.20 11.08
C GLN A 145 19.72 -1.42 11.14
N ASP A 146 20.04 -2.37 12.01
CA ASP A 146 19.20 -3.56 12.23
C ASP A 146 17.93 -3.25 13.02
N ASP A 147 17.95 -2.17 13.82
CA ASP A 147 16.81 -1.64 14.57
C ASP A 147 16.68 -0.11 14.34
N PRO A 148 16.10 0.31 13.21
CA PRO A 148 15.92 1.72 12.86
C PRO A 148 14.80 2.42 13.67
N LEU A 149 14.03 1.67 14.47
CA LEU A 149 12.87 2.16 15.23
C LEU A 149 13.24 2.49 16.68
N SER A 150 14.27 1.84 17.22
CA SER A 150 14.86 2.19 18.51
C SER A 150 15.67 3.49 18.41
N THR A 151 15.23 4.55 19.09
CA THR A 151 15.96 5.82 19.22
C THR A 151 17.25 5.72 20.07
N ALA A 152 17.69 4.51 20.44
CA ALA A 152 18.83 4.25 21.33
C ALA A 152 20.19 4.12 20.60
N GLY A 153 20.36 4.80 19.45
CA GLY A 153 21.53 4.71 18.59
C GLY A 153 22.58 5.83 18.79
N ALA A 154 22.84 6.27 20.02
CA ALA A 154 23.96 7.14 20.34
C ALA A 154 24.66 6.69 21.64
N ALA A 155 25.15 5.45 21.64
CA ALA A 155 26.18 5.03 22.59
C ALA A 155 27.54 5.10 21.87
N PRO A 156 28.51 5.92 22.34
CA PRO A 156 29.83 5.94 21.75
C PRO A 156 30.50 4.58 21.99
N LYS A 157 31.02 3.96 20.92
CA LYS A 157 31.97 2.85 21.03
C LYS A 157 33.23 3.37 21.74
N ALA A 158 33.24 3.33 23.07
CA ALA A 158 34.45 3.46 23.85
C ALA A 158 35.31 2.22 23.58
N LYS A 159 36.42 2.43 22.88
CA LYS A 159 37.46 1.43 22.67
C LYS A 159 37.94 0.93 24.03
N MET A 160 37.87 -0.38 24.20
CA MET A 160 38.54 -1.13 25.24
C MET A 160 40.06 -1.10 24.97
N PRO A 161 40.93 -0.69 25.91
CA PRO A 161 42.31 -1.15 25.94
C PRO A 161 42.42 -2.36 26.89
N GLU A 162 43.06 -3.40 26.39
CA GLU A 162 43.39 -4.67 27.05
C GLU A 162 44.18 -4.51 28.37
N PRO A 163 44.12 -5.51 29.27
CA PRO A 163 44.87 -5.53 30.51
C PRO A 163 46.32 -6.02 30.29
N LYS A 164 47.27 -5.46 31.04
CA LYS A 164 48.54 -6.11 31.37
C LYS A 164 48.82 -5.92 32.86
#